data_AF-A0A9Y4NCN1-F1
#
_entry.id   AF-A0A9Y4NCN1-F1
#
_cell.length_a   1.000
_cell.length_b   1.000
_cell.length_c   1.000
_cell.angle_alpha   90.00
_cell.angle_beta   90.00
_cell.angle_gamma   90.00
#
_symmetry.space_group_name_H-M   'P 1'
#
loop_
_entity.id
_entity.type
_entity.pdbx_description
1 polymer ?
#
loop_
_entity_poly.entity_id
_entity_poly.type
_entity_poly.pdbx_seq_one_letter_code
_entity_poly.pdbx_strand_id
1 'polypeptide(L)'
;MLVEYSLQTSLTLISSPGPASFSGHVIGESAMKKTEDVGSLLLFTFQVTLHGKPLGHLGNLEVEFDWPMEVTSGKWLLYLTEIRLNGTSEPLCNPPGNIINPLSLAVTLVGEEVLLNKFGLLKITE
;
A
#
# COMPACT_ATOMS: atom_id res chain seq x y z
N MET A 1 14.86 -20.52 34.67
CA MET A 1 15.70 -20.35 33.45
C MET A 1 15.01 -19.29 32.60
N LEU A 2 15.69 -18.17 32.34
CA LEU A 2 15.17 -17.11 31.46
C LEU A 2 15.76 -17.32 30.07
N VAL A 3 14.93 -17.24 29.04
CA VAL A 3 15.36 -17.27 27.64
C VAL A 3 15.05 -15.90 27.05
N GLU A 4 16.06 -15.27 26.48
CA GLU A 4 15.96 -13.99 25.80
C GLU A 4 15.94 -14.20 24.29
N TYR A 5 15.00 -13.57 23.59
CA TYR A 5 14.90 -13.62 22.14
C TYR A 5 15.10 -12.21 21.59
N SER A 6 16.11 -12.05 20.74
CA SER A 6 16.37 -10.81 20.00
C SER A 6 15.99 -10.99 18.53
N LEU A 7 15.15 -10.11 18.00
CA LEU A 7 14.85 -10.03 16.57
C LEU A 7 15.48 -8.78 16.00
N GLN A 8 16.22 -8.95 14.92
CA GLN A 8 16.74 -7.83 14.15
C GLN A 8 15.95 -7.76 12.84
N THR A 9 15.13 -6.73 12.69
CA THR A 9 14.29 -6.50 11.52
C THR A 9 14.74 -5.24 10.79
N SER A 10 14.51 -5.20 9.48
CA SER A 10 14.61 -3.97 8.69
C SER A 10 13.41 -3.83 7.76
N LEU A 11 12.93 -2.59 7.63
CA LEU A 11 11.89 -2.19 6.68
C LEU A 11 12.51 -1.18 5.73
N THR A 12 12.44 -1.45 4.43
CA THR A 12 13.04 -0.59 3.41
C THR A 12 12.07 -0.33 2.27
N LEU A 13 12.02 0.90 1.77
CA LEU A 13 11.32 1.25 0.54
C LEU A 13 12.27 0.98 -0.63
N ILE A 14 12.04 -0.12 -1.35
CA ILE A 14 12.93 -0.57 -2.44
C ILE A 14 12.51 -0.02 -3.81
N SER A 15 11.26 0.44 -3.94
CA SER A 15 10.79 1.19 -5.09
C SER A 15 9.93 2.34 -4.60
N SER A 16 10.47 3.56 -4.68
CA SER A 16 9.68 4.77 -4.51
C SER A 16 9.01 5.10 -5.84
N PRO A 17 7.72 5.49 -5.85
CA PRO A 17 7.20 6.16 -7.01
C PRO A 17 7.99 7.45 -7.23
N GLY A 18 8.22 7.80 -8.50
CA GLY A 18 8.76 9.10 -8.87
C GLY A 18 7.78 10.23 -8.51
N PRO A 19 8.16 11.50 -8.73
CA PRO A 19 7.24 12.61 -8.53
C PRO A 19 6.00 12.44 -9.40
N ALA A 20 4.82 12.46 -8.77
CA ALA A 20 3.55 12.50 -9.49
C ALA A 20 3.14 13.95 -9.70
N SER A 21 2.71 14.27 -10.92
CA SER A 21 2.11 15.57 -11.22
C SER A 21 0.60 15.41 -11.27
N PHE A 22 -0.11 16.39 -10.73
CA PHE A 22 -1.54 16.50 -10.97
C PHE A 22 -1.76 17.04 -12.38
N SER A 23 -2.02 16.13 -13.33
CA SER A 23 -2.30 16.48 -14.71
C SER A 23 -3.43 15.60 -15.24
N GLY A 24 -4.49 16.20 -15.75
CA GLY A 24 -5.63 15.46 -16.29
C GLY A 24 -6.94 16.25 -16.21
N HIS A 25 -8.00 15.69 -16.80
CA HIS A 25 -9.34 16.25 -16.68
C HIS A 25 -9.92 15.92 -15.30
N VAL A 26 -10.41 16.92 -14.58
CA VAL A 26 -10.95 16.73 -13.24
C VAL A 26 -12.31 16.04 -13.32
N ILE A 27 -12.35 14.76 -12.92
CA ILE A 27 -13.58 13.98 -12.75
C ILE A 27 -14.01 14.06 -11.28
N GLY A 28 -15.26 14.42 -11.03
CA GLY A 28 -15.85 14.43 -9.67
C GLY A 28 -16.00 13.00 -9.13
N GLU A 29 -15.97 12.84 -7.80
CA GLU A 29 -15.99 11.54 -7.12
C GLU A 29 -17.13 10.62 -7.62
N SER A 30 -18.35 11.13 -7.67
CA SER A 30 -19.53 10.38 -8.10
C SER A 30 -19.52 9.93 -9.57
N ALA A 31 -18.64 10.51 -10.38
CA ALA A 31 -18.50 10.19 -11.80
C ALA A 31 -17.34 9.22 -12.08
N MET A 32 -16.52 8.90 -11.08
CA MET A 32 -15.41 7.95 -11.21
C MET A 32 -15.94 6.53 -11.40
N LYS A 33 -15.31 5.78 -12.30
CA LYS A 33 -15.64 4.37 -12.55
C LYS A 33 -14.42 3.46 -12.50
N LYS A 34 -13.25 4.01 -12.79
CA LYS A 34 -11.98 3.29 -12.87
C LYS A 34 -10.90 4.04 -12.11
N THR A 35 -9.87 3.32 -11.67
CA THR A 35 -8.81 3.89 -10.83
C THR A 35 -8.05 5.03 -11.50
N GLU A 36 -7.96 5.03 -12.83
CA GLU A 36 -7.36 6.12 -13.61
C GLU A 36 -8.18 7.43 -13.62
N ASP A 37 -9.48 7.40 -13.26
CA ASP A 37 -10.29 8.62 -13.09
C ASP A 37 -9.92 9.38 -11.80
N VAL A 38 -9.23 8.71 -10.88
CA VAL A 38 -8.69 9.32 -9.66
C VAL A 38 -7.38 10.06 -9.98
N GLY A 39 -6.48 9.45 -10.76
CA GLY A 39 -5.16 10.01 -11.06
C GLY A 39 -4.13 8.98 -11.53
N SER A 40 -2.85 9.34 -11.45
CA SER A 40 -1.73 8.49 -11.87
C SER A 40 -1.36 7.44 -10.82
N LEU A 41 -1.16 6.20 -11.27
CA LEU A 41 -0.72 5.09 -10.42
C LEU A 41 0.66 5.37 -9.83
N LEU A 42 0.75 5.26 -8.51
CA LEU A 42 1.96 5.20 -7.73
C LEU A 42 2.19 3.76 -7.27
N LEU A 43 3.44 3.42 -7.01
CA LEU A 43 3.85 2.07 -6.64
C LEU A 43 4.86 2.14 -5.50
N PHE A 44 4.40 1.85 -4.29
CA PHE A 44 5.26 1.71 -3.12
C PHE A 44 5.59 0.24 -2.87
N THR A 45 6.85 -0.15 -3.05
CA THR A 45 7.30 -1.50 -2.72
C THR A 45 8.15 -1.47 -1.45
N PHE A 46 7.62 -2.04 -0.39
CA PHE A 46 8.33 -2.24 0.86
C PHE A 46 8.92 -3.64 0.95
N GLN A 47 10.15 -3.74 1.45
CA GLN A 47 10.79 -5.00 1.80
C GLN A 47 11.01 -5.05 3.31
N VAL A 48 10.44 -6.09 3.92
CA VAL A 48 10.66 -6.45 5.32
C VAL A 48 11.68 -7.58 5.35
N THR A 49 12.80 -7.37 6.02
CA THR A 49 13.84 -8.39 6.18
C THR A 49 13.96 -8.76 7.64
N LEU A 50 13.89 -10.05 7.95
CA LEU A 50 14.22 -10.57 9.25
C LEU A 50 15.63 -11.15 9.23
N HIS A 51 16.52 -10.59 10.03
CA HIS A 51 17.88 -11.07 10.19
C HIS A 51 17.90 -12.16 11.27
N GLY A 52 18.34 -13.36 10.90
CA GLY A 52 18.41 -14.50 11.81
C GLY A 52 17.20 -15.44 11.69
N LYS A 53 16.86 -16.11 12.78
CA LYS A 53 15.79 -17.13 12.78
C LYS A 53 14.42 -16.48 13.02
N PRO A 54 13.38 -16.87 12.26
CA PRO A 54 12.01 -16.44 12.54
C PRO A 54 11.52 -16.96 13.88
N LEU A 55 10.56 -16.23 14.47
CA LEU A 55 9.92 -16.59 15.74
C LEU A 55 9.21 -17.96 15.71
N GLY A 56 8.78 -18.40 14.53
CA GLY A 56 7.98 -19.62 14.41
C GLY A 56 6.72 -19.53 15.25
N HIS A 57 6.50 -20.53 16.12
CA HIS A 57 5.34 -20.58 17.02
C HIS A 57 5.40 -19.60 18.21
N LEU A 58 6.53 -18.89 18.39
CA LEU A 58 6.70 -17.96 19.51
C LEU A 58 5.96 -16.63 19.28
N GLY A 59 5.58 -16.33 18.03
CA GLY A 59 4.81 -15.13 17.70
C GLY A 59 4.97 -14.71 16.24
N ASN A 60 4.22 -13.67 15.89
CA ASN A 60 4.21 -13.08 14.55
C ASN A 60 4.89 -11.72 14.56
N LEU A 61 5.51 -11.36 13.43
CA LEU A 61 5.96 -9.99 13.18
C LEU A 61 4.85 -9.26 12.43
N GLU A 62 4.41 -8.13 12.99
CA GLU A 62 3.43 -7.25 12.36
C GLU A 62 4.10 -5.95 11.92
N VAL A 63 3.62 -5.40 10.81
CA VAL A 63 4.07 -4.11 10.30
C VAL A 63 2.84 -3.24 10.09
N GLU A 64 2.86 -2.08 10.73
CA GLU A 64 1.78 -1.09 10.67
C GLU A 64 2.21 0.09 9.80
N PHE A 65 1.27 0.61 9.01
CA PHE A 65 1.48 1.76 8.14
C PHE A 65 0.39 2.79 8.39
N ASP A 66 0.80 4.01 8.74
CA ASP A 66 -0.06 5.18 8.67
C ASP A 66 -0.20 5.61 7.22
N TRP A 67 -1.33 5.27 6.60
CA TRP A 67 -1.57 5.56 5.18
C TRP A 67 -2.24 6.92 4.98
N PRO A 68 -1.63 7.87 4.25
CA PRO A 68 -2.15 9.23 4.13
C PRO A 68 -3.23 9.31 3.04
N MET A 69 -4.45 8.90 3.39
CA MET A 69 -5.60 8.92 2.46
C MET A 69 -6.06 10.33 2.11
N GLU A 70 -6.04 11.25 3.06
CA GLU A 70 -6.56 12.61 2.93
C GLU A 70 -5.59 13.63 3.51
N VAL A 71 -5.63 14.84 2.96
CA VAL A 71 -5.01 16.01 3.59
C VAL A 71 -5.96 16.62 4.64
N THR A 72 -5.44 17.53 5.46
CA THR A 72 -6.20 18.22 6.53
C THR A 72 -7.47 18.94 6.06
N SER A 73 -7.59 19.26 4.76
CA SER A 73 -8.80 19.86 4.19
C SER A 73 -9.91 18.85 3.86
N GLY A 74 -9.73 17.56 4.13
CA GLY A 74 -10.66 16.49 3.75
C GLY A 74 -10.65 16.18 2.25
N LYS A 75 -9.61 16.62 1.53
CA LYS A 75 -9.39 16.24 0.14
C LYS A 75 -8.56 14.96 0.12
N TRP A 76 -8.91 14.02 -0.75
CA TRP A 76 -8.10 12.83 -1.00
C TRP A 76 -6.67 13.23 -1.36
N LEU A 77 -5.70 12.47 -0.87
CA LEU A 77 -4.29 12.52 -1.23
C LEU A 77 -3.91 11.23 -1.94
N LEU A 78 -3.94 10.08 -1.26
CA LEU A 78 -3.64 8.76 -1.83
C LEU A 78 -4.82 7.80 -1.73
N TYR A 79 -5.36 7.40 -2.88
CA TYR A 79 -6.35 6.33 -2.99
C TYR A 79 -5.66 4.96 -2.94
N LEU A 80 -6.04 4.13 -1.97
CA LEU A 80 -5.48 2.80 -1.79
C LEU A 80 -6.24 1.77 -2.64
N THR A 81 -5.66 1.35 -3.76
CA THR A 81 -6.34 0.45 -4.72
C THR A 81 -6.31 -1.02 -4.30
N GLU A 82 -5.15 -1.53 -3.90
CA GLU A 82 -4.95 -2.95 -3.55
C GLU A 82 -3.81 -3.09 -2.56
N ILE A 83 -3.83 -4.16 -1.74
CA ILE A 83 -2.70 -4.63 -0.92
C ILE A 83 -2.22 -5.97 -1.45
N ARG A 84 -0.92 -6.09 -1.72
CA ARG A 84 -0.28 -7.37 -2.07
C ARG A 84 0.88 -7.67 -1.13
N LEU A 85 0.88 -8.91 -0.61
CA LEU A 85 1.90 -9.45 0.27
C LEU A 85 2.52 -10.69 -0.36
N ASN A 86 3.84 -10.78 -0.34
CA ASN A 86 4.60 -11.92 -0.84
C ASN A 86 5.70 -12.30 0.16
N GLY A 87 6.18 -13.55 0.09
CA GLY A 87 7.35 -13.99 0.87
C GLY A 87 7.06 -14.42 2.31
N THR A 88 5.79 -14.48 2.72
CA THR A 88 5.34 -15.11 3.97
C THR A 88 4.41 -16.28 3.66
N SER A 89 4.46 -17.34 4.46
CA SER A 89 3.59 -18.51 4.33
C SER A 89 2.15 -18.23 4.77
N GLU A 90 1.95 -17.22 5.61
CA GLU A 90 0.64 -16.81 6.14
C GLU A 90 0.47 -15.29 5.97
N PRO A 91 0.26 -14.79 4.74
CA PRO A 91 0.02 -13.36 4.52
C PRO A 91 -1.35 -12.96 5.06
N LEU A 92 -1.38 -12.18 6.14
CA LEU A 92 -2.58 -11.53 6.62
C LEU A 92 -2.34 -10.02 6.66
N CYS A 93 -3.17 -9.27 5.92
CA CYS A 93 -3.26 -7.82 6.05
C CYS A 93 -4.73 -7.42 5.87
N ASN A 94 -5.31 -6.92 6.96
CA ASN A 94 -6.70 -6.48 6.99
C ASN A 94 -6.74 -5.11 7.68
N PRO A 95 -6.53 -4.02 6.93
CA PRO A 95 -6.55 -2.68 7.52
C PRO A 95 -7.96 -2.36 8.03
N PRO A 96 -8.07 -1.66 9.18
CA PRO A 96 -9.37 -1.24 9.68
C PRO A 96 -10.02 -0.21 8.75
N GLY A 97 -11.35 -0.11 8.77
CA GLY A 97 -12.07 1.03 8.17
C GLY A 97 -12.39 0.93 6.66
N ASN A 98 -12.29 -0.26 6.04
CA ASN A 98 -12.61 -0.46 4.62
C ASN A 98 -11.89 0.52 3.68
N ILE A 99 -10.59 0.73 3.92
CA ILE A 99 -9.79 1.75 3.22
C ILE A 99 -9.31 1.30 1.83
N ILE A 100 -9.39 0.00 1.51
CA ILE A 100 -8.97 -0.55 0.22
C ILE A 100 -10.12 -0.41 -0.77
N ASN A 101 -9.88 0.34 -1.85
CA ASN A 101 -10.82 0.60 -2.92
C ASN A 101 -12.27 0.90 -2.44
N PRO A 102 -12.47 1.86 -1.53
CA PRO A 102 -13.78 2.11 -0.91
C PRO A 102 -14.87 2.51 -1.92
N LEU A 103 -14.47 3.14 -3.04
CA LEU A 103 -15.39 3.52 -4.11
C LEU A 103 -15.68 2.37 -5.11
N SER A 104 -15.11 1.18 -4.89
CA SER A 104 -15.28 0.00 -5.75
C SER A 104 -14.97 0.27 -7.23
N LEU A 105 -13.93 1.07 -7.49
CA LEU A 105 -13.52 1.43 -8.84
C LEU A 105 -12.92 0.22 -9.56
N ALA A 106 -13.13 0.16 -10.88
CA ALA A 106 -12.50 -0.85 -11.73
C ALA A 106 -10.99 -0.61 -11.79
N VAL A 107 -10.21 -1.65 -11.48
CA VAL A 107 -8.75 -1.61 -11.51
C VAL A 107 -8.26 -1.93 -12.91
N THR A 108 -7.57 -0.99 -13.56
CA THR A 108 -6.92 -1.24 -14.84
C THR A 108 -5.64 -2.05 -14.60
N LEU A 109 -5.66 -3.35 -14.91
CA LEU A 109 -4.48 -4.21 -14.82
C LEU A 109 -3.55 -3.93 -16.01
N VAL A 110 -2.39 -3.33 -15.77
CA VAL A 110 -1.30 -3.33 -16.75
C VAL A 110 -0.59 -4.69 -16.66
N GLY A 111 -0.50 -5.40 -17.79
CA GLY A 111 -0.14 -6.83 -17.92
C GLY A 111 1.24 -7.26 -17.38
N GLU A 112 1.37 -8.59 -17.22
CA GLU A 112 2.47 -9.45 -16.70
C GLU A 112 3.87 -9.00 -17.14
N GLU A 113 4.90 -8.88 -16.29
CA GLU A 113 5.61 -9.90 -15.49
C GLU A 113 6.45 -9.20 -14.39
N VAL A 114 6.55 -9.83 -13.21
CA VAL A 114 7.52 -9.60 -12.12
C VAL A 114 7.75 -8.14 -11.65
N LEU A 115 7.12 -7.77 -10.54
CA LEU A 115 7.75 -7.19 -9.33
C LEU A 115 6.68 -6.83 -8.27
N LEU A 116 7.11 -6.99 -7.03
CA LEU A 116 6.36 -7.14 -5.79
C LEU A 116 5.65 -5.85 -5.30
N ASN A 117 4.57 -6.05 -4.53
CA ASN A 117 3.85 -5.07 -3.69
C ASN A 117 3.37 -3.81 -4.43
N LYS A 118 2.10 -3.81 -4.88
CA LYS A 118 1.48 -2.73 -5.66
C LYS A 118 0.64 -1.79 -4.80
N PHE A 119 0.95 -0.49 -4.77
CA PHE A 119 0.30 0.52 -3.90
C PHE A 119 0.39 1.96 -4.39
N GLY A 120 -0.76 2.65 -4.42
CA GLY A 120 -0.89 4.12 -4.36
C GLY A 120 -1.44 4.77 -5.64
N LEU A 121 -2.28 5.79 -5.52
CA LEU A 121 -2.72 6.61 -6.65
C LEU A 121 -3.11 8.00 -6.11
N LEU A 122 -2.48 9.06 -6.64
CA LEU A 122 -2.58 10.42 -6.08
C LEU A 122 -3.79 11.17 -6.64
N LYS A 123 -4.52 11.93 -5.79
CA LYS A 123 -5.35 13.05 -6.25
C LYS A 123 -5.14 14.27 -5.36
N ILE A 124 -5.26 15.46 -5.93
CA ILE A 124 -5.51 16.74 -5.25
C ILE A 124 -6.63 17.38 -6.07
N THR A 125 -7.77 17.74 -5.48
CA THR A 125 -8.83 18.44 -6.22
C THR A 125 -8.82 19.94 -5.91
N GLU A 126 -9.19 20.79 -6.87
CA GLU A 126 -9.43 22.24 -6.69
C GLU A 126 -10.72 22.51 -5.91
#